data_AF-A0A1T3W7I3-F1
#
_entry.id   AF-A0A1T3W7I3-F1
#
_cell.length_a   1.000
_cell.length_b   1.000
_cell.length_c   1.000
_cell.angle_alpha   90.00
_cell.angle_beta   90.00
_cell.angle_gamma   90.00
#
_symmetry.space_group_name_H-M   'P 1'
#
loop_
_entity.id
_entity.type
_entity.pdbx_description
1 polymer ?
#
loop_
_entity_poly.entity_id
_entity_poly.type
_entity_poly.pdbx_seq_one_letter_code
_entity_poly.pdbx_strand_id
1 'polypeptide(L)'
;MRDFHCPNCGQRLAFENSKCLSCGARLGFSLDDMALLVIAPEQESEHAGAVDERKYRLCANLYLAECNWLVEKGPVVKLCQSCTLTRTRPDDADGKALAAFAVAEKAKRRMIAELHELKLPIVGRDEDPDYGLAFDLLSSEQEKVFTGHANGVITLDLAEGDDVHREQLRVAMEEPYRTLLGHFRHEIGHYYFYRLVSGSPEYLQQF
;
A
#
# COMPACT_ATOMS: atom_id res chain seq x y z
N MET A 1 9.20 1.85 13.90
CA MET A 1 8.90 0.55 13.27
C MET A 1 8.13 -0.24 14.31
N ARG A 2 6.84 -0.50 14.08
CA ARG A 2 6.02 -1.31 14.98
C ARG A 2 6.47 -2.76 14.91
N ASP A 3 6.60 -3.41 16.05
CA ASP A 3 6.88 -4.84 16.11
C ASP A 3 5.58 -5.63 15.98
N PHE A 4 5.56 -6.57 15.06
CA PHE A 4 4.46 -7.52 14.90
C PHE A 4 4.84 -8.86 15.50
N HIS A 5 3.90 -9.51 16.16
CA HIS A 5 4.07 -10.84 16.75
C HIS A 5 2.95 -11.75 16.28
N CYS A 6 3.25 -13.03 16.05
CA CYS A 6 2.24 -14.02 15.71
C CYS A 6 1.31 -14.21 16.92
N PRO A 7 0.00 -13.96 16.79
CA PRO A 7 -0.94 -14.12 17.91
C PRO A 7 -1.01 -15.56 18.44
N ASN A 8 -0.67 -16.56 17.62
CA ASN A 8 -0.73 -17.96 17.98
C ASN A 8 0.52 -18.46 18.76
N CYS A 9 1.72 -17.99 18.42
CA CYS A 9 2.96 -18.52 19.01
C CYS A 9 3.98 -17.47 19.51
N GLY A 10 3.68 -16.17 19.39
CA GLY A 10 4.55 -15.09 19.83
C GLY A 10 5.77 -14.80 18.94
N GLN A 11 5.99 -15.56 17.86
CA GLN A 11 7.10 -15.33 16.93
C GLN A 11 7.06 -13.89 16.37
N ARG A 12 8.20 -13.19 16.36
CA ARG A 12 8.31 -11.87 15.71
C ARG A 12 8.11 -11.98 14.20
N LEU A 13 7.32 -11.07 13.66
CA LEU A 13 6.91 -11.01 12.26
C LEU A 13 7.34 -9.69 11.63
N ALA A 14 7.67 -9.74 10.34
CA ALA A 14 7.73 -8.58 9.48
C ALA A 14 6.32 -8.20 9.00
N PHE A 15 6.13 -6.92 8.69
CA PHE A 15 4.87 -6.36 8.21
C PHE A 15 4.29 -7.10 7.00
N GLU A 16 5.15 -7.66 6.15
CA GLU A 16 4.77 -8.38 4.92
C GLU A 16 4.47 -9.86 5.12
N ASN A 17 4.60 -10.41 6.33
CA ASN A 17 4.32 -11.83 6.52
C ASN A 17 2.83 -12.14 6.29
N SER A 18 2.55 -13.14 5.44
CA SER A 18 1.24 -13.76 5.24
C SER A 18 1.14 -15.15 5.87
N LYS A 19 2.24 -15.63 6.47
CA LYS A 19 2.33 -16.91 7.17
C LYS A 19 3.38 -16.82 8.28
N CYS A 20 3.08 -17.37 9.44
CA CYS A 20 4.08 -17.59 10.48
C CYS A 20 4.93 -18.81 10.14
N LEU A 21 6.25 -18.64 10.01
CA LEU A 21 7.16 -19.75 9.70
C LEU A 21 7.45 -20.65 10.91
N SER A 22 7.09 -20.23 12.12
CA SER A 22 7.26 -21.03 13.34
C SER A 22 6.11 -22.02 13.56
N CYS A 23 4.85 -21.54 13.57
CA CYS A 23 3.68 -22.38 13.83
C CYS A 23 2.83 -22.69 12.60
N GLY A 24 3.18 -22.14 11.42
CA GLY A 24 2.45 -22.37 10.18
C GLY A 24 1.16 -21.57 10.00
N ALA A 25 0.73 -20.80 11.01
CA ALA A 25 -0.49 -20.02 10.97
C ALA A 25 -0.55 -19.07 9.76
N ARG A 26 -1.71 -19.03 9.09
CA ARG A 26 -2.00 -18.08 8.01
C ARG A 26 -2.28 -16.72 8.63
N LEU A 27 -1.71 -15.66 8.05
CA LEU A 27 -1.78 -14.31 8.60
C LEU A 27 -2.35 -13.34 7.58
N GLY A 28 -3.05 -12.32 8.08
CA GLY A 28 -3.37 -11.14 7.30
C GLY A 28 -3.29 -9.88 8.17
N PHE A 29 -2.88 -8.77 7.57
CA PHE A 29 -2.82 -7.48 8.25
C PHE A 29 -4.21 -6.83 8.28
N SER A 30 -4.69 -6.51 9.48
CA SER A 30 -5.85 -5.66 9.71
C SER A 30 -5.36 -4.23 9.93
N LEU A 31 -5.85 -3.30 9.12
CA LEU A 31 -5.53 -1.88 9.29
C LEU A 31 -6.22 -1.33 10.54
N ASP A 32 -7.47 -1.70 10.80
CA ASP A 32 -8.25 -1.21 11.94
C ASP A 32 -7.61 -1.64 13.28
N ASP A 33 -7.11 -2.87 13.36
CA ASP A 33 -6.40 -3.37 14.55
C ASP A 33 -4.91 -2.96 14.57
N MET A 34 -4.40 -2.45 13.45
CA MET A 34 -2.98 -2.24 13.19
C MET A 34 -2.13 -3.45 13.60
N ALA A 35 -2.54 -4.66 13.20
CA ALA A 35 -1.96 -5.93 13.62
C ALA A 35 -2.02 -7.02 12.54
N LEU A 36 -1.12 -8.00 12.62
CA LEU A 36 -1.25 -9.26 11.87
C LEU A 36 -2.14 -10.21 12.67
N LEU A 37 -3.27 -10.61 12.09
CA LEU A 37 -4.24 -11.52 12.68
C LEU A 37 -4.13 -12.90 12.03
N VAL A 38 -4.41 -13.93 12.81
CA VAL A 38 -4.49 -15.31 12.34
C VAL A 38 -5.80 -15.52 11.59
N ILE A 39 -5.72 -16.03 10.37
CA ILE A 39 -6.90 -16.46 9.61
C ILE A 39 -7.17 -17.93 9.99
N ALA A 40 -8.17 -18.16 10.83
CA ALA A 40 -8.45 -19.45 11.44
C ALA A 40 -9.89 -19.92 11.16
N PRO A 41 -10.19 -21.23 11.27
CA PRO A 41 -11.55 -21.73 11.33
C PRO A 41 -12.37 -21.03 12.43
N GLU A 42 -13.68 -20.91 12.25
CA GLU A 42 -14.58 -20.23 13.19
C GLU A 42 -14.33 -20.62 14.66
N GLN A 43 -14.20 -21.93 14.94
CA GLN A 43 -13.99 -22.46 16.30
C GLN A 43 -12.65 -22.06 16.93
N GLU A 44 -11.65 -21.74 16.10
CA GLU A 44 -10.32 -21.31 16.51
C GLU A 44 -10.14 -19.78 16.41
N SER A 45 -11.18 -19.06 15.98
CA SER A 45 -11.13 -17.61 15.74
C SER A 45 -11.77 -16.78 16.85
N GLU A 46 -12.34 -17.40 17.88
CA GLU A 46 -12.97 -16.74 19.03
C GLU A 46 -11.97 -16.20 20.06
N HIS A 47 -10.91 -15.54 19.59
CA HIS A 47 -9.94 -14.89 20.47
C HIS A 47 -9.33 -13.63 19.84
N ALA A 48 -8.78 -12.76 20.68
CA ALA A 48 -8.06 -11.58 20.21
C ALA A 48 -6.85 -12.01 19.38
N GLY A 49 -6.68 -11.41 18.19
CA GLY A 49 -5.60 -11.76 17.28
C GLY A 49 -5.96 -12.80 16.21
N ALA A 50 -7.23 -13.21 16.10
CA ALA A 50 -7.70 -14.07 15.02
C ALA A 50 -8.95 -13.50 14.34
N VAL A 51 -9.17 -13.92 13.09
CA VAL A 51 -10.37 -13.67 12.31
C VAL A 51 -10.89 -14.96 11.71
N ASP A 52 -12.22 -15.08 11.66
CA ASP A 52 -12.90 -16.22 11.04
C ASP A 52 -12.63 -16.25 9.53
N GLU A 53 -12.02 -17.32 9.05
CA GLU A 53 -11.72 -17.53 7.64
C GLU A 53 -12.98 -17.58 6.76
N ARG A 54 -14.16 -17.79 7.32
CA ARG A 54 -15.44 -17.71 6.59
C ARG A 54 -15.88 -16.27 6.32
N LYS A 55 -15.41 -15.32 7.13
CA LYS A 55 -15.74 -13.89 7.03
C LYS A 55 -14.63 -13.06 6.40
N TYR A 56 -13.37 -13.46 6.56
CA TYR A 56 -12.23 -12.70 6.06
C TYR A 56 -11.36 -13.52 5.11
N ARG A 57 -10.66 -12.82 4.21
CA ARG A 57 -9.62 -13.37 3.33
C ARG A 57 -8.56 -12.30 3.04
N LEU A 58 -7.50 -12.69 2.35
CA LEU A 58 -6.51 -11.74 1.84
C LEU A 58 -7.06 -10.99 0.61
N CYS A 59 -6.55 -9.77 0.44
CA CYS A 59 -6.82 -8.85 -0.68
C CYS A 59 -6.76 -9.54 -2.05
N ALA A 60 -7.56 -9.07 -3.02
CA ALA A 60 -7.54 -9.57 -4.40
C ALA A 60 -6.15 -9.48 -5.06
N ASN A 61 -5.34 -8.49 -4.66
CA ASN A 61 -3.96 -8.32 -5.12
C ASN A 61 -2.94 -9.16 -4.32
N LEU A 62 -3.35 -10.27 -3.70
CA LEU A 62 -2.45 -11.17 -2.98
C LEU A 62 -1.26 -11.61 -3.85
N TYR A 63 -1.52 -12.06 -5.08
CA TYR A 63 -0.47 -12.56 -5.96
C TYR A 63 0.16 -11.47 -6.82
N LEU A 64 -0.65 -10.50 -7.28
CA LEU A 64 -0.18 -9.45 -8.17
C LEU A 64 0.68 -8.39 -7.46
N ALA A 65 0.32 -8.04 -6.22
CA ALA A 65 1.00 -6.99 -5.45
C ALA A 65 1.64 -7.52 -4.15
N GLU A 66 1.73 -8.85 -4.02
CA GLU A 66 2.17 -9.55 -2.81
C GLU A 66 1.45 -9.04 -1.54
N CYS A 67 0.16 -8.74 -1.68
CA CYS A 67 -0.61 -8.08 -0.64
C CYS A 67 -1.05 -9.06 0.46
N ASN A 68 -0.71 -8.76 1.72
CA ASN A 68 -1.12 -9.55 2.87
C ASN A 68 -2.24 -8.91 3.71
N TRP A 69 -2.95 -7.90 3.20
CA TRP A 69 -3.99 -7.22 3.98
C TRP A 69 -5.31 -8.00 3.95
N LEU A 70 -6.01 -7.99 5.08
CA LEU A 70 -7.32 -8.58 5.24
C LEU A 70 -8.39 -7.75 4.54
N VAL A 71 -9.36 -8.45 3.98
CA VAL A 71 -10.62 -7.89 3.48
C VAL A 71 -11.75 -8.79 3.92
N GLU A 72 -12.90 -8.20 4.19
CA GLU A 72 -14.13 -8.95 4.41
C GLU A 72 -14.55 -9.67 3.12
N LYS A 73 -14.96 -10.93 3.26
CA LYS A 73 -15.52 -11.72 2.16
C LYS A 73 -16.85 -11.11 1.73
N GLY A 74 -17.05 -11.14 0.42
CA GLY A 74 -18.28 -10.73 -0.23
C GLY A 74 -18.45 -11.52 -1.52
N PRO A 75 -19.44 -11.17 -2.36
CA PRO A 75 -19.72 -11.88 -3.60
C PRO A 75 -18.52 -11.86 -4.57
N VAL A 76 -17.68 -10.82 -4.49
CA VAL A 76 -16.44 -10.68 -5.27
C VAL A 76 -15.23 -10.46 -4.35
N VAL A 77 -14.04 -10.82 -4.84
CA VAL A 77 -12.78 -10.56 -4.10
C VAL A 77 -12.54 -9.05 -4.08
N LYS A 78 -12.46 -8.49 -2.88
CA LYS A 78 -12.25 -7.05 -2.68
C LYS A 78 -10.77 -6.71 -2.67
N LEU A 79 -10.45 -5.50 -3.09
CA LEU A 79 -9.16 -4.87 -2.80
C LEU A 79 -9.19 -4.29 -1.37
N CYS A 80 -8.04 -4.29 -0.70
CA CYS A 80 -7.89 -3.63 0.60
C CYS A 80 -7.78 -2.10 0.43
N GLN A 81 -7.93 -1.34 1.51
CA GLN A 81 -7.91 0.13 1.47
C GLN A 81 -6.65 0.72 0.80
N SER A 82 -5.49 0.06 0.90
CA SER A 82 -4.30 0.52 0.17
C SER A 82 -4.42 0.22 -1.33
N CYS A 83 -4.81 -0.99 -1.70
CA CYS A 83 -4.84 -1.40 -3.11
C CYS A 83 -5.98 -0.74 -3.90
N THR A 84 -7.09 -0.37 -3.27
CA THR A 84 -8.17 0.42 -3.91
C THR A 84 -7.71 1.80 -4.38
N LEU A 85 -6.68 2.37 -3.74
CA LEU A 85 -6.16 3.68 -4.11
C LEU A 85 -5.31 3.63 -5.38
N THR A 86 -4.90 2.46 -5.87
CA THR A 86 -4.25 2.37 -7.19
C THR A 86 -5.31 2.42 -8.27
N ARG A 87 -5.33 3.52 -9.00
CA ARG A 87 -6.20 3.74 -10.14
C ARG A 87 -5.65 3.05 -11.38
N THR A 88 -4.35 3.18 -11.61
CA THR A 88 -3.69 2.66 -12.81
C THR A 88 -2.45 1.86 -12.43
N ARG A 89 -2.28 0.69 -13.04
CA ARG A 89 -1.14 -0.22 -12.88
C ARG A 89 -0.62 -0.66 -14.27
N PRO A 90 0.55 -1.32 -14.36
CA PRO A 90 1.05 -1.85 -15.62
C PRO A 90 0.16 -2.96 -16.20
N ASP A 91 0.31 -3.19 -17.50
CA ASP A 91 -0.38 -4.25 -18.25
C ASP A 91 0.04 -5.65 -17.79
N ASP A 92 -0.85 -6.64 -17.92
CA ASP A 92 -0.59 -8.02 -17.51
C ASP A 92 0.50 -8.71 -18.35
N ALA A 93 0.77 -8.21 -19.56
CA ALA A 93 1.84 -8.71 -20.42
C ALA A 93 3.24 -8.20 -20.01
N ASP A 94 3.34 -7.13 -19.22
CA ASP A 94 4.60 -6.55 -18.79
C ASP A 94 5.03 -7.11 -17.42
N GLY A 95 5.56 -8.34 -17.44
CA GLY A 95 5.97 -9.04 -16.22
C GLY A 95 7.04 -8.30 -15.40
N LYS A 96 7.90 -7.49 -16.04
CA LYS A 96 8.93 -6.71 -15.36
C LYS A 96 8.30 -5.55 -14.60
N ALA A 97 7.43 -4.78 -15.24
CA ALA A 97 6.69 -3.72 -14.58
C ALA A 97 5.77 -4.24 -13.47
N LEU A 98 5.17 -5.43 -13.63
CA LEU A 98 4.37 -6.05 -12.56
C LEU A 98 5.21 -6.46 -11.34
N ALA A 99 6.45 -6.92 -11.53
CA ALA A 99 7.35 -7.18 -10.42
C ALA A 99 7.68 -5.87 -9.67
N ALA A 100 7.98 -4.79 -10.39
CA ALA A 100 8.20 -3.47 -9.81
C ALA A 100 6.94 -2.92 -9.12
N PHE A 101 5.76 -3.19 -9.68
CA PHE A 101 4.46 -2.83 -9.11
C PHE A 101 4.26 -3.48 -7.72
N ALA A 102 4.58 -4.76 -7.55
CA ALA A 102 4.50 -5.42 -6.24
C ALA A 102 5.41 -4.76 -5.19
N VAL A 103 6.62 -4.35 -5.59
CA VAL A 103 7.56 -3.62 -4.71
C VAL A 103 7.01 -2.24 -4.35
N ALA A 104 6.46 -1.50 -5.31
CA ALA A 104 5.85 -0.20 -5.08
C ALA A 104 4.61 -0.29 -4.17
N GLU A 105 3.72 -1.25 -4.41
CA GLU A 105 2.55 -1.50 -3.56
C GLU A 105 2.94 -1.87 -2.12
N LYS A 106 4.02 -2.63 -1.92
CA LYS A 106 4.57 -2.90 -0.59
C LYS A 106 5.01 -1.60 0.12
N ALA A 107 5.72 -0.71 -0.58
CA ALA A 107 6.12 0.58 -0.03
C ALA A 107 4.89 1.46 0.26
N LYS A 108 3.92 1.51 -0.65
CA LYS A 108 2.66 2.22 -0.47
C LYS A 108 1.90 1.74 0.76
N ARG A 109 1.73 0.42 0.95
CA ARG A 109 1.07 -0.15 2.14
C ARG A 109 1.72 0.29 3.44
N ARG A 110 3.05 0.38 3.50
CA ARG A 110 3.77 0.91 4.67
C ARG A 110 3.40 2.36 4.93
N MET A 111 3.41 3.20 3.89
CA MET A 111 2.98 4.58 4.01
C MET A 111 1.51 4.67 4.46
N ILE A 112 0.57 3.95 3.84
CA ILE A 112 -0.85 3.99 4.23
C ILE A 112 -1.05 3.59 5.70
N ALA A 113 -0.35 2.56 6.18
CA ALA A 113 -0.39 2.17 7.58
C ALA A 113 0.17 3.27 8.51
N GLU A 114 1.24 3.96 8.12
CA GLU A 114 1.77 5.11 8.86
C GLU A 114 0.79 6.30 8.88
N LEU A 115 0.14 6.62 7.77
CA LEU A 115 -0.88 7.67 7.70
C LEU A 115 -2.07 7.35 8.62
N HIS A 116 -2.51 6.09 8.62
CA HIS A 116 -3.56 5.61 9.50
C HIS A 116 -3.16 5.74 10.98
N GLU A 117 -1.93 5.33 11.35
CA GLU A 117 -1.40 5.47 12.71
C GLU A 117 -1.31 6.94 13.15
N LEU A 118 -0.97 7.84 12.23
CA LEU A 118 -0.95 9.28 12.45
C LEU A 118 -2.34 9.94 12.41
N LYS A 119 -3.40 9.16 12.15
CA LYS A 119 -4.79 9.63 12.01
C LYS A 119 -4.96 10.70 10.93
N LEU A 120 -4.15 10.63 9.88
CA LEU A 120 -4.30 11.49 8.71
C LEU A 120 -5.43 10.95 7.80
N PRO A 121 -6.24 11.82 7.18
CA PRO A 121 -7.36 11.39 6.36
C PRO A 121 -6.87 10.71 5.07
N ILE A 122 -7.43 9.54 4.76
CA ILE A 122 -7.14 8.76 3.55
C ILE A 122 -8.45 8.63 2.77
N VAL A 123 -8.82 9.70 2.07
CA VAL A 123 -10.05 9.77 1.26
C VAL A 123 -9.70 9.43 -0.17
N GLY A 124 -10.26 8.34 -0.70
CA GLY A 124 -10.03 7.89 -2.07
C GLY A 124 -10.94 8.57 -3.10
N ARG A 125 -10.72 8.26 -4.38
CA ARG A 125 -11.55 8.77 -5.50
C ARG A 125 -12.97 8.22 -5.53
N ASP A 126 -13.22 7.13 -4.82
CA ASP A 126 -14.54 6.56 -4.62
C ASP A 126 -15.43 7.43 -3.74
N GLU A 127 -14.83 8.20 -2.81
CA GLU A 127 -15.52 9.14 -1.93
C GLU A 127 -15.43 10.59 -2.43
N ASP A 128 -14.25 11.03 -2.88
CA ASP A 128 -14.01 12.37 -3.45
C ASP A 128 -13.48 12.22 -4.90
N PRO A 129 -14.38 12.22 -5.91
CA PRO A 129 -13.99 11.98 -7.30
C PRO A 129 -13.04 13.02 -7.88
N ASP A 130 -13.02 14.24 -7.34
CA ASP A 130 -12.28 15.38 -7.90
C ASP A 130 -10.91 15.56 -7.26
N TYR A 131 -10.79 15.29 -5.96
CA TYR A 131 -9.58 15.56 -5.18
C TYR A 131 -9.14 14.41 -4.28
N GLY A 132 -9.85 13.28 -4.29
CA GLY A 132 -9.48 12.08 -3.54
C GLY A 132 -8.10 11.54 -3.95
N LEU A 133 -7.44 10.92 -2.98
CA LEU A 133 -6.15 10.29 -3.16
C LEU A 133 -6.25 9.12 -4.15
N ALA A 134 -5.37 9.11 -5.14
CA ALA A 134 -5.18 7.98 -6.04
C ALA A 134 -3.70 7.85 -6.44
N PHE A 135 -3.34 6.66 -6.90
CA PHE A 135 -2.00 6.36 -7.38
C PHE A 135 -2.06 5.81 -8.81
N ASP A 136 -1.20 6.36 -9.67
CA ASP A 136 -0.87 5.80 -10.97
C ASP A 136 0.54 5.23 -10.88
N LEU A 137 0.65 3.90 -10.85
CA LEU A 137 1.90 3.17 -10.79
C LEU A 137 2.22 2.66 -12.19
N LEU A 138 2.98 3.42 -12.96
CA LEU A 138 3.16 3.23 -14.41
C LEU A 138 4.60 2.84 -14.74
N SER A 139 4.85 2.29 -15.92
CA SER A 139 6.20 1.96 -16.39
C SER A 139 6.58 2.82 -17.58
N SER A 140 7.74 3.49 -17.51
CA SER A 140 8.20 4.31 -18.63
C SER A 140 8.92 3.56 -19.75
N GLU A 141 8.96 2.21 -19.71
CA GLU A 141 9.67 1.43 -20.72
C GLU A 141 9.10 1.60 -22.14
N GLN A 142 7.78 1.83 -22.26
CA GLN A 142 7.10 1.98 -23.54
C GLN A 142 6.64 3.42 -23.80
N GLU A 143 6.40 4.20 -22.75
CA GLU A 143 5.87 5.56 -22.84
C GLU A 143 6.51 6.48 -21.80
N LYS A 144 6.56 7.79 -22.03
CA LYS A 144 7.17 8.70 -21.06
C LYS A 144 6.26 8.90 -19.86
N VAL A 145 6.71 8.49 -18.67
CA VAL A 145 6.04 8.74 -17.39
C VAL A 145 6.79 9.83 -16.63
N PHE A 146 6.05 10.75 -16.01
CA PHE A 146 6.60 11.72 -15.07
C PHE A 146 6.10 11.41 -13.66
N THR A 147 7.03 11.18 -12.74
CA THR A 147 6.74 11.08 -11.31
C THR A 147 6.30 12.44 -10.77
N GLY A 148 5.26 12.46 -9.93
CA GLY A 148 4.81 13.67 -9.24
C GLY A 148 3.39 13.56 -8.69
N HIS A 149 2.84 14.69 -8.27
CA HIS A 149 1.48 14.81 -7.75
C HIS A 149 0.67 15.86 -8.54
N ALA A 150 -0.57 15.52 -8.91
CA ALA A 150 -1.53 16.42 -9.54
C ALA A 150 -2.96 16.15 -9.06
N ASN A 151 -3.62 17.16 -8.49
CA ASN A 151 -5.02 17.14 -8.05
C ASN A 151 -5.43 15.96 -7.16
N GLY A 152 -4.53 15.39 -6.35
CA GLY A 152 -4.81 14.18 -5.55
C GLY A 152 -4.32 12.87 -6.16
N VAL A 153 -3.86 12.89 -7.41
CA VAL A 153 -3.22 11.73 -8.04
C VAL A 153 -1.71 11.82 -7.86
N ILE A 154 -1.13 10.77 -7.28
CA ILE A 154 0.32 10.58 -7.19
C ILE A 154 0.72 9.59 -8.29
N THR A 155 1.55 10.04 -9.23
CA THR A 155 2.11 9.20 -10.29
C THR A 155 3.53 8.82 -9.93
N LEU A 156 3.86 7.53 -10.05
CA LEU A 156 5.22 7.03 -9.91
C LEU A 156 5.59 6.22 -11.14
N ASP A 157 6.77 6.51 -11.69
CA ASP A 157 7.42 5.66 -12.67
C ASP A 157 8.13 4.49 -11.98
N LEU A 158 7.65 3.29 -12.25
CA LEU A 158 8.19 2.03 -11.76
C LEU A 158 9.52 1.68 -12.43
N ALA A 159 9.77 2.16 -13.65
CA ALA A 159 11.02 1.94 -14.38
C ALA A 159 12.18 2.79 -13.85
N GLU A 160 11.90 3.96 -13.24
CA GLU A 160 12.89 4.72 -12.43
C GLU A 160 13.44 3.84 -11.28
N GLY A 161 12.67 2.82 -10.90
CA GLY A 161 12.99 1.94 -9.81
C GLY A 161 13.87 0.75 -10.16
N ASP A 162 14.01 0.39 -11.43
CA ASP A 162 14.62 -0.86 -11.87
C ASP A 162 16.02 -0.65 -12.47
N ASP A 163 16.95 -1.47 -12.00
CA ASP A 163 18.34 -1.64 -12.43
C ASP A 163 19.37 -0.49 -12.29
N VAL A 164 20.63 -0.93 -12.12
CA VAL A 164 21.97 -0.32 -12.23
C VAL A 164 22.08 1.21 -12.34
N HIS A 165 21.23 1.88 -13.12
CA HIS A 165 21.10 3.33 -13.19
C HIS A 165 20.75 3.95 -11.83
N ARG A 166 19.90 3.31 -11.01
CA ARG A 166 19.61 3.78 -9.64
C ARG A 166 20.87 3.73 -8.76
N GLU A 167 21.68 2.68 -8.87
CA GLU A 167 22.95 2.59 -8.13
C GLU A 167 24.01 3.58 -8.63
N GLN A 168 24.08 3.78 -9.94
CA GLN A 168 24.97 4.78 -10.54
C GLN A 168 24.56 6.21 -10.16
N LEU A 169 23.26 6.53 -10.16
CA LEU A 169 22.73 7.81 -9.67
C LEU A 169 22.87 7.95 -8.14
N ARG A 170 22.66 6.88 -7.37
CA ARG A 170 22.88 6.85 -5.91
C ARG A 170 24.32 7.18 -5.54
N VAL A 171 25.28 6.63 -6.28
CA VAL A 171 26.72 6.90 -6.11
C VAL A 171 27.09 8.29 -6.64
N ALA A 172 26.51 8.72 -7.76
CA ALA A 172 26.84 10.01 -8.39
C ALA A 172 26.21 11.23 -7.71
N MET A 173 25.07 11.08 -7.02
CA MET A 173 24.34 12.18 -6.38
C MET A 173 24.48 12.23 -4.85
N GLU A 174 25.31 11.37 -4.24
CA GLU A 174 25.50 11.29 -2.78
C GLU A 174 24.18 11.24 -1.98
N GLU A 175 23.12 10.66 -2.56
CA GLU A 175 21.80 10.51 -1.94
C GLU A 175 21.58 9.05 -1.49
N PRO A 176 22.03 8.65 -0.29
CA PRO A 176 21.88 7.27 0.19
C PRO A 176 20.42 6.84 0.47
N TYR A 177 19.44 7.74 0.37
CA TYR A 177 18.08 7.55 0.89
C TYR A 177 16.93 7.56 -0.13
N ARG A 178 17.22 7.40 -1.43
CA ARG A 178 16.15 7.41 -2.45
C ARG A 178 15.41 6.06 -2.54
N THR A 179 14.62 5.76 -1.51
CA THR A 179 13.77 4.57 -1.38
C THR A 179 12.37 4.85 -1.95
N LEU A 180 11.68 3.81 -2.44
CA LEU A 180 10.29 3.95 -2.90
C LEU A 180 9.36 4.46 -1.78
N LEU A 181 9.57 4.01 -0.53
CA LEU A 181 8.82 4.54 0.62
C LEU A 181 9.10 6.04 0.83
N GLY A 182 10.35 6.48 0.65
CA GLY A 182 10.72 7.89 0.67
C GLY A 182 10.01 8.70 -0.42
N HIS A 183 9.91 8.17 -1.64
CA HIS A 183 9.17 8.80 -2.74
C HIS A 183 7.69 8.95 -2.40
N PHE A 184 7.04 7.87 -1.97
CA PHE A 184 5.65 7.91 -1.53
C PHE A 184 5.43 8.96 -0.43
N ARG A 185 6.33 9.04 0.56
CA ARG A 185 6.28 10.04 1.62
C ARG A 185 6.49 11.47 1.13
N HIS A 186 7.33 11.67 0.10
CA HIS A 186 7.51 12.98 -0.52
C HIS A 186 6.22 13.41 -1.23
N GLU A 187 5.68 12.56 -2.11
CA GLU A 187 4.51 12.89 -2.92
C GLU A 187 3.23 13.02 -2.10
N ILE A 188 3.05 12.18 -1.07
CA ILE A 188 1.91 12.35 -0.15
C ILE A 188 2.01 13.64 0.66
N GLY A 189 3.24 14.14 0.90
CA GLY A 189 3.46 15.44 1.50
C GLY A 189 2.86 16.56 0.64
N HIS A 190 3.08 16.51 -0.68
CA HIS A 190 2.44 17.45 -1.62
C HIS A 190 0.92 17.34 -1.62
N TYR A 191 0.39 16.12 -1.57
CA TYR A 191 -1.06 15.88 -1.46
C TYR A 191 -1.66 16.54 -0.21
N TYR A 192 -1.08 16.32 0.96
CA TYR A 192 -1.58 16.91 2.20
C TYR A 192 -1.37 18.42 2.26
N PHE A 193 -0.27 18.93 1.72
CA PHE A 193 -0.08 20.37 1.60
C PHE A 193 -1.20 20.99 0.75
N TYR A 194 -1.52 20.38 -0.40
CA TYR A 194 -2.64 20.75 -1.26
C TYR A 194 -3.99 20.74 -0.55
N ARG A 195 -4.28 19.69 0.23
CA ARG A 195 -5.57 19.50 0.91
C ARG A 195 -5.74 20.33 2.18
N LEU A 196 -4.67 20.49 2.98
CA LEU A 196 -4.76 21.03 4.33
C LEU A 196 -4.26 22.48 4.44
N VAL A 197 -3.38 22.93 3.55
CA VAL A 197 -2.65 24.20 3.72
C VAL A 197 -2.91 25.17 2.58
N SER A 198 -2.67 24.75 1.33
CA SER A 198 -2.71 25.69 0.21
C SER A 198 -4.11 26.00 -0.29
N GLY A 199 -5.15 25.45 0.36
CA GLY A 199 -6.53 25.91 0.24
C GLY A 199 -6.91 26.15 -1.21
N SER A 200 -7.06 25.09 -2.00
CA SER A 200 -7.71 25.21 -3.30
C SER A 200 -8.99 26.03 -3.08
N PRO A 201 -9.13 27.20 -3.74
CA PRO A 201 -10.31 28.04 -3.58
C PRO A 201 -11.61 27.26 -3.83
N GLU A 202 -11.55 26.23 -4.68
CA GLU A 202 -12.63 25.30 -4.97
C GLU A 202 -12.93 24.36 -3.78
N TYR A 203 -11.91 23.85 -3.10
CA TYR A 203 -12.09 22.95 -1.94
C TYR A 203 -12.59 23.70 -0.69
N LEU A 204 -12.09 24.92 -0.45
CA LEU A 204 -12.53 25.74 0.69
C LEU A 204 -13.98 26.21 0.58
N GLN A 205 -14.61 26.16 -0.60
CA GLN A 205 -16.03 26.52 -0.78
C GLN A 205 -17.02 25.43 -0.32
N GLN A 206 -16.54 24.22 0.00
CA GLN A 206 -17.38 23.13 0.49
C GLN A 206 -17.57 23.14 2.02
N PHE A 207 -16.94 24.08 2.74
CA PHE A 207 -17.08 24.35 4.17
C PHE A 207 -17.54 25.81 4.39
#